data_AF-A0A4S3JFM0-F1
#
_entry.id   AF-A0A4S3JFM0-F1
#
_cell.length_a   1.000
_cell.length_b   1.000
_cell.length_c   1.000
_cell.angle_alpha   90.00
_cell.angle_beta   90.00
_cell.angle_gamma   90.00
#
_symmetry.space_group_name_H-M   'P 1'
#
loop_
_entity.id
_entity.type
_entity.pdbx_description
1 polymer ?
#
loop_
_entity_poly.entity_id
_entity_poly.type
_entity_poly.pdbx_seq_one_letter_code
_entity_poly.pdbx_strand_id
1 'polypeptide(L)'
;MLPFGGQGANQAIEDGGALGRLFQELEDPAEIPHRLALFDMVRRKRASRIQILSTVRIGKEKQVEKELEKYAEPGVLLPTNFEERTYHDFSFKVLKRCEEVLAAPQLPNLGSIRQENLLGSHSTRIPLAL
;
A
#
# COMPACT_ATOMS: atom_id res chain seq x y z
N MET A 1 -3.53 -11.66 13.23
CA MET A 1 -3.74 -10.62 14.26
C MET A 1 -4.49 -11.20 15.45
N LEU A 2 -4.36 -10.62 16.64
CA LEU A 2 -5.04 -11.10 17.85
C LEU A 2 -6.52 -10.65 17.86
N PRO A 3 -7.43 -11.39 18.51
CA PRO A 3 -8.88 -11.14 18.41
C PRO A 3 -9.38 -9.94 19.21
N PHE A 4 -8.52 -9.25 19.96
CA PHE A 4 -8.93 -8.22 20.94
C PHE A 4 -9.54 -6.95 20.33
N GLY A 5 -9.32 -6.70 19.04
CA GLY A 5 -9.96 -5.59 18.32
C GLY A 5 -11.13 -6.00 17.44
N GLY A 6 -11.45 -7.30 17.31
CA GLY A 6 -12.50 -7.78 16.40
C GLY A 6 -12.26 -7.53 14.90
N GLN A 7 -11.10 -7.01 14.51
CA GLN A 7 -10.85 -6.55 13.13
C GLN A 7 -10.41 -7.64 12.14
N GLY A 8 -10.16 -8.87 12.58
CA GLY A 8 -9.65 -9.94 11.71
C GLY A 8 -10.50 -10.17 10.46
N ALA A 9 -11.81 -10.40 10.65
CA ALA A 9 -12.74 -10.60 9.54
C ALA A 9 -12.93 -9.32 8.72
N ASN A 10 -12.99 -8.14 9.37
CA ASN A 10 -13.13 -6.86 8.69
C ASN A 10 -11.96 -6.59 7.74
N GLN A 11 -10.74 -6.95 8.12
CA GLN A 11 -9.56 -6.83 7.25
C GLN A 11 -9.63 -7.76 6.03
N ALA A 12 -10.12 -9.00 6.19
CA ALA A 12 -10.32 -9.91 5.05
C ALA A 12 -11.41 -9.39 4.09
N ILE A 13 -12.48 -8.80 4.61
CA ILE A 13 -13.53 -8.15 3.78
C ILE A 13 -12.95 -6.96 3.02
N GLU A 14 -12.14 -6.12 3.68
CA GLU A 14 -11.43 -5.02 3.02
C GLU A 14 -10.48 -5.52 1.92
N ASP A 15 -9.74 -6.61 2.16
CA ASP A 15 -8.83 -7.20 1.18
C ASP A 15 -9.61 -7.70 -0.06
N GLY A 16 -10.71 -8.41 0.15
CA GLY A 16 -11.58 -8.88 -0.94
C GLY A 16 -12.18 -7.72 -1.75
N GLY A 17 -12.68 -6.68 -1.08
CA GLY A 17 -13.20 -5.48 -1.74
C GLY A 17 -12.13 -4.72 -2.53
N ALA A 18 -10.92 -4.58 -1.97
CA ALA A 18 -9.80 -3.92 -2.64
C ALA A 18 -9.34 -4.69 -3.88
N LEU A 19 -9.16 -6.02 -3.77
CA LEU A 19 -8.81 -6.86 -4.92
C LEU A 19 -9.87 -6.76 -6.01
N GLY A 20 -11.15 -6.93 -5.66
CA GLY A 20 -12.25 -6.83 -6.61
C GLY A 20 -12.28 -5.48 -7.34
N ARG A 21 -12.08 -4.37 -6.62
CA ARG A 21 -12.09 -3.03 -7.22
C ARG A 21 -10.86 -2.73 -8.08
N LEU A 22 -9.68 -3.13 -7.64
CA LEU A 22 -8.41 -2.85 -8.33
C LEU A 22 -8.22 -3.70 -9.59
N PHE A 23 -8.77 -4.92 -9.60
CA PHE A 23 -8.72 -5.85 -10.74
C PHE A 23 -9.97 -5.79 -11.62
N GLN A 24 -10.90 -4.88 -11.31
CA GLN A 24 -12.04 -4.63 -12.17
C GLN A 24 -11.56 -4.21 -13.57
N GLU A 25 -12.18 -4.78 -14.61
CA GLU A 25 -11.90 -4.46 -16.02
C GLU A 25 -10.43 -4.71 -16.44
N LEU A 26 -9.77 -5.68 -15.81
CA LEU A 26 -8.45 -6.13 -16.22
C LEU A 26 -8.53 -6.99 -17.49
N GLU A 27 -8.14 -6.43 -18.64
CA GLU A 27 -8.16 -7.15 -19.92
C GLU A 27 -6.81 -7.80 -20.27
N ASP A 28 -5.69 -7.19 -19.83
CA ASP A 28 -4.34 -7.67 -20.09
C ASP A 28 -3.71 -8.30 -18.83
N PRO A 29 -3.39 -9.61 -18.84
CA PRO A 29 -2.66 -10.26 -17.75
C PRO A 29 -1.30 -9.62 -17.42
N ALA A 30 -0.67 -8.89 -18.35
CA ALA A 30 0.58 -8.18 -18.11
C ALA A 30 0.43 -7.05 -17.08
N GLU A 31 -0.79 -6.55 -16.84
CA GLU A 31 -1.07 -5.54 -15.81
C GLU A 31 -1.17 -6.12 -14.39
N ILE A 32 -1.28 -7.44 -14.21
CA ILE A 32 -1.43 -8.09 -12.89
C ILE A 32 -0.37 -7.63 -11.87
N PRO A 33 0.94 -7.61 -12.19
CA PRO A 33 1.96 -7.16 -11.24
C PRO A 33 1.74 -5.71 -10.79
N HIS A 34 1.29 -4.84 -11.70
CA HIS A 34 0.96 -3.46 -11.37
C HIS A 34 -0.25 -3.38 -10.44
N ARG A 35 -1.34 -4.12 -10.73
CA ARG A 35 -2.53 -4.16 -9.85
C ARG A 35 -2.20 -4.71 -8.46
N LEU A 36 -1.33 -5.71 -8.34
CA LEU A 36 -0.84 -6.21 -7.05
C LEU A 36 -0.01 -5.16 -6.29
N ALA A 37 0.79 -4.35 -6.99
CA ALA A 37 1.52 -3.26 -6.35
C ALA A 37 0.56 -2.19 -5.79
N LEU A 38 -0.51 -1.86 -6.53
CA LEU A 38 -1.56 -0.96 -6.02
C LEU A 38 -2.27 -1.57 -4.80
N PHE A 39 -2.55 -2.87 -4.82
CA PHE A 39 -3.15 -3.56 -3.67
C PHE A 39 -2.24 -3.49 -2.42
N ASP A 40 -0.93 -3.75 -2.58
CA ASP A 40 0.05 -3.61 -1.49
C ASP A 40 0.04 -2.19 -0.92
N MET A 41 0.03 -1.17 -1.80
CA MET A 41 -0.04 0.23 -1.39
C MET A 41 -1.30 0.57 -0.58
N VAL A 42 -2.46 0.04 -0.97
CA VAL A 42 -3.74 0.31 -0.30
C VAL A 42 -3.84 -0.43 1.04
N ARG A 43 -3.30 -1.65 1.13
CA ARG A 43 -3.65 -2.59 2.22
C ARG A 43 -2.53 -2.83 3.23
N ARG A 44 -1.27 -2.93 2.81
CA ARG A 44 -0.19 -3.43 3.68
C ARG A 44 -0.01 -2.57 4.93
N LYS A 45 0.11 -1.25 4.78
CA LYS A 45 0.31 -0.36 5.93
C LYS A 45 -0.91 -0.35 6.86
N ARG A 46 -2.13 -0.33 6.32
CA ARG A 46 -3.36 -0.39 7.11
C ARG A 46 -3.49 -1.69 7.90
N ALA A 47 -3.35 -2.84 7.24
CA ALA A 47 -3.41 -4.15 7.89
C ALA A 47 -2.34 -4.28 8.98
N SER A 48 -1.13 -3.74 8.72
CA SER A 48 -0.03 -3.73 9.70
C SER A 48 -0.37 -2.91 10.94
N ARG A 49 -0.93 -1.69 10.78
CA ARG A 49 -1.36 -0.87 11.92
C ARG A 49 -2.42 -1.57 12.76
N ILE A 50 -3.44 -2.15 12.13
CA ILE A 50 -4.51 -2.89 12.82
C ILE A 50 -3.96 -4.12 13.55
N GLN A 51 -3.03 -4.84 12.93
CA GLN A 51 -2.37 -5.98 13.54
C GLN A 51 -1.53 -5.56 14.76
N ILE A 52 -0.77 -4.46 14.69
CA ILE A 52 0.00 -3.93 15.81
C ILE A 52 -0.95 -3.50 16.94
N LEU A 53 -2.00 -2.74 16.64
CA LEU A 53 -3.02 -2.33 17.63
C LEU A 53 -3.71 -3.52 18.28
N SER A 54 -3.82 -4.67 17.60
CA SER A 54 -4.38 -5.89 18.19
C SER A 54 -3.55 -6.47 19.33
N THR A 55 -2.27 -6.10 19.45
CA THR A 55 -1.34 -6.59 20.50
C THR A 55 -1.55 -5.95 21.87
N VAL A 56 -2.22 -4.81 21.91
CA VAL A 56 -2.51 -4.07 23.14
C VAL A 56 -4.00 -4.07 23.44
N ARG A 57 -4.33 -3.94 24.73
CA ARG A 57 -5.73 -3.73 25.15
C ARG A 57 -6.22 -2.37 24.67
N ILE A 58 -7.54 -2.28 24.51
CA ILE A 58 -8.23 -1.03 24.24
C ILE A 58 -7.86 0.00 25.33
N GLY A 59 -7.52 1.22 24.93
CA GLY A 59 -7.08 2.29 25.83
C GLY A 59 -5.58 2.25 26.19
N LYS A 60 -4.82 1.32 25.60
CA LYS A 60 -3.36 1.20 25.75
C LYS A 60 -2.61 1.41 24.43
N GLU A 61 -3.24 2.01 23.43
CA GLU A 61 -2.71 2.19 22.08
C GLU A 61 -1.35 2.90 22.08
N LYS A 62 -1.15 3.89 22.97
CA LYS A 62 0.13 4.59 23.14
C LYS A 62 1.35 3.69 23.40
N GLN A 63 1.15 2.48 23.93
CA GLN A 63 2.26 1.54 24.17
C GLN A 63 2.94 1.04 22.89
N VAL A 64 2.25 1.11 21.74
CA VAL A 64 2.75 0.65 20.44
C VAL A 64 2.95 1.79 19.43
N GLU A 65 2.89 3.05 19.88
CA GLU A 65 3.01 4.24 19.03
C GLU A 65 4.26 4.20 18.12
N LYS A 66 5.44 3.92 18.70
CA LYS A 66 6.70 3.78 17.94
C LYS A 66 6.67 2.68 16.87
N GLU A 67 5.92 1.60 17.11
CA GLU A 67 5.78 0.53 16.13
C GLU A 67 4.81 0.93 15.01
N LEU A 68 3.77 1.70 15.34
CA LEU A 68 2.82 2.24 14.36
C LEU A 68 3.47 3.25 13.41
N GLU A 69 4.44 4.04 13.90
CA GLU A 69 5.19 5.02 13.09
C GLU A 69 5.86 4.39 11.86
N LYS A 70 6.30 3.13 11.95
CA LYS A 70 6.89 2.37 10.82
C LYS A 70 5.92 2.22 9.64
N TYR A 71 4.62 2.34 9.91
CA TYR A 71 3.54 2.23 8.94
C TYR A 71 2.74 3.51 8.82
N ALA A 72 3.29 4.67 9.21
CA ALA A 72 2.66 5.95 9.03
C ALA A 72 2.45 6.28 7.54
N GLU A 73 1.39 7.05 7.27
CA GLU A 73 1.05 7.59 5.96
C GLU A 73 0.74 9.07 6.11
N PRO A 74 1.12 9.92 5.12
CA PRO A 74 0.78 11.34 5.16
C PRO A 74 -0.73 11.56 5.34
N GLY A 75 -1.10 12.41 6.29
CA GLY A 75 -2.49 12.74 6.58
C GLY A 75 -3.27 11.68 7.36
N VAL A 76 -2.66 10.55 7.74
CA VAL A 76 -3.29 9.52 8.59
C VAL A 76 -2.80 9.70 10.04
N LEU A 77 -3.73 10.01 10.94
CA LEU A 77 -3.44 10.06 12.38
C LEU A 77 -3.28 8.65 12.94
N LEU A 78 -2.22 8.43 13.71
CA LEU A 78 -1.99 7.17 14.43
C LEU A 78 -2.74 7.23 15.76
N PRO A 79 -3.58 6.23 16.08
CA PRO A 79 -4.37 6.27 17.29
C PRO A 79 -3.51 6.03 18.54
N THR A 80 -3.69 6.88 19.54
CA THR A 80 -2.99 6.85 20.83
C THR A 80 -3.92 6.51 21.99
N ASN A 81 -5.23 6.55 21.74
CA ASN A 81 -6.30 6.22 22.69
C ASN A 81 -7.44 5.45 22.01
N PHE A 82 -8.46 5.08 22.79
CA PHE A 82 -9.57 4.27 22.31
C PHE A 82 -10.48 4.97 21.30
N GLU A 83 -10.76 6.26 21.49
CA GLU A 83 -11.62 7.03 20.59
C GLU A 83 -11.00 7.13 19.20
N GLU A 84 -9.72 7.51 19.15
CA GLU A 84 -8.95 7.57 17.91
C GLU A 84 -8.86 6.20 17.24
N ARG A 85 -8.69 5.13 18.02
CA ARG A 85 -8.67 3.76 17.47
C ARG A 85 -9.99 3.37 16.84
N THR A 86 -11.09 3.66 17.51
CA THR A 86 -12.45 3.42 16.98
C THR A 86 -12.61 4.15 15.65
N TYR A 87 -12.22 5.42 15.60
CA TYR A 87 -12.28 6.20 14.36
C TYR A 87 -11.39 5.59 13.26
N HIS A 88 -10.14 5.25 13.57
CA HIS A 88 -9.17 4.63 12.66
C HIS A 88 -9.67 3.29 12.08
N ASP A 89 -10.25 2.43 12.93
CA ASP A 89 -10.62 1.07 12.56
C ASP A 89 -11.90 1.05 11.70
N PHE A 90 -12.89 1.89 12.01
CA PHE A 90 -14.22 1.82 11.40
C PHE A 90 -14.53 2.89 10.34
N SER A 91 -13.71 3.94 10.20
CA SER A 91 -14.02 5.05 9.27
C SER A 91 -13.32 4.95 7.90
N PHE A 92 -12.50 3.92 7.69
CA PHE A 92 -11.72 3.79 6.46
C PHE A 92 -12.57 3.29 5.29
N LYS A 93 -12.49 4.02 4.16
CA LYS A 93 -13.25 3.73 2.95
C LYS A 93 -12.34 3.07 1.92
N VAL A 94 -12.15 1.76 2.02
CA VAL A 94 -11.20 1.00 1.19
C VAL A 94 -11.44 1.17 -0.31
N LEU A 95 -12.70 1.19 -0.77
CA LEU A 95 -13.02 1.33 -2.19
C LEU A 95 -12.66 2.71 -2.73
N LYS A 96 -12.95 3.78 -1.96
CA LYS A 96 -12.52 5.14 -2.31
C LYS A 96 -10.99 5.23 -2.40
N ARG A 97 -10.28 4.59 -1.48
CA ARG A 97 -8.81 4.55 -1.53
C ARG A 97 -8.29 3.83 -2.77
N CYS A 98 -8.99 2.78 -3.23
CA CYS A 98 -8.66 2.11 -4.49
C CYS A 98 -8.86 3.04 -5.70
N GLU A 99 -9.96 3.80 -5.73
CA GLU A 99 -10.22 4.78 -6.79
C GLU A 99 -9.14 5.87 -6.85
N GLU A 100 -8.70 6.37 -5.69
CA GLU A 100 -7.63 7.37 -5.60
C GLU A 100 -6.30 6.84 -6.18
N VAL A 101 -5.91 5.60 -5.87
CA VAL A 101 -4.65 5.05 -6.41
C VAL A 101 -4.74 4.67 -7.88
N LEU A 102 -5.94 4.34 -8.38
CA LEU A 102 -6.18 4.11 -9.81
C LEU A 102 -6.14 5.42 -10.61
N ALA A 103 -6.67 6.50 -10.05
CA ALA A 103 -6.70 7.82 -10.68
C ALA A 103 -5.36 8.58 -10.56
N ALA A 104 -4.48 8.19 -9.65
CA ALA A 104 -3.19 8.83 -9.47
C ALA A 104 -2.33 8.68 -10.75
N PRO A 105 -1.60 9.73 -11.16
CA PRO A 105 -0.68 9.65 -12.28
C PRO A 105 0.32 8.52 -12.05
N GLN A 106 0.42 7.60 -13.01
CA GLN A 106 1.33 6.47 -12.89
C GLN A 106 2.77 7.01 -12.92
N LEU A 107 3.51 6.80 -11.82
CA LEU A 107 4.96 6.98 -11.86
C LEU A 107 5.52 6.02 -12.92
N PRO A 108 6.47 6.47 -13.76
CA PRO A 108 7.05 5.61 -14.78
C PRO A 108 7.54 4.32 -14.15
N ASN A 109 7.13 3.22 -14.77
CA ASN A 109 7.49 1.85 -14.44
C ASN A 109 9.01 1.75 -14.14
N LEU A 110 9.41 1.23 -12.98
CA LEU A 110 10.83 1.01 -12.66
C LEU A 110 11.57 0.13 -13.70
N GLY A 111 10.82 -0.67 -14.46
CA GLY A 111 11.27 -1.46 -15.61
C GLY A 111 11.51 -0.65 -16.89
N SER A 112 10.84 0.48 -17.11
CA SER A 112 11.16 1.38 -18.24
C SER A 112 12.49 2.12 -17.98
N ILE A 113 12.75 2.48 -16.73
CA ILE A 113 14.03 3.08 -16.29
C ILE A 113 15.22 2.14 -16.53
N ARG A 114 14.99 0.82 -16.49
CA ARG A 114 16.06 -0.18 -16.75
C ARG A 114 16.32 -0.41 -18.23
N GLN A 115 15.34 -0.29 -19.12
CA GLN A 115 15.56 -0.50 -20.56
C GLN A 115 16.31 0.67 -21.23
N GLU A 116 16.04 1.92 -20.83
CA GLU A 116 16.73 3.08 -21.39
C GLU A 116 18.23 3.11 -21.07
N ASN A 117 18.63 2.57 -19.92
CA ASN A 117 20.05 2.50 -19.52
C ASN A 117 20.84 1.36 -20.19
N LEU A 118 20.18 0.42 -20.87
CA LEU A 118 20.85 -0.69 -21.56
C LEU A 118 21.10 -0.43 -23.06
N LEU A 119 20.37 0.50 -23.68
CA LEU A 119 20.51 0.82 -25.11
C LEU A 119 21.50 1.96 -25.41
N GLY A 120 22.05 2.62 -24.38
CA GLY A 120 22.90 3.80 -24.52
C GLY A 120 24.41 3.57 -24.62
N SER A 121 24.94 2.34 -24.57
CA SER A 121 26.39 2.13 -24.36
C SER A 121 27.23 1.69 -25.56
N HIS A 122 26.68 1.51 -26.77
CA HIS A 122 27.47 1.01 -27.92
C HIS A 122 27.29 1.86 -29.20
N SER A 123 27.89 3.06 -29.24
CA SER A 123 28.38 3.63 -30.51
C SER A 123 29.37 4.77 -30.27
N THR A 124 30.65 4.44 -30.16
CA THR A 124 31.74 5.36 -30.49
C THR A 124 32.80 4.58 -31.25
N ARG A 125 32.72 4.64 -32.58
CA ARG A 125 33.84 4.28 -33.47
C ARG A 125 34.91 5.34 -33.33
N ILE A 126 36.11 4.94 -32.92
CA ILE A 126 37.32 5.75 -32.98
C ILE A 126 37.79 5.75 -34.45
N PRO A 127 38.01 6.89 -35.12
CA PRO A 127 38.72 6.90 -36.39
C PRO A 127 40.23 6.78 -36.12
N LEU A 128 40.84 5.77 -36.74
CA LEU A 128 42.29 5.60 -36.84
C LEU A 128 42.79 6.62 -37.88
N ALA A 129 43.61 7.59 -37.47
CA ALA A 129 44.35 8.45 -38.40
C ALA A 129 45.84 8.07 -38.33
N LEU A 130 46.38 7.76 -39.50
CA LEU A 130 47.80 7.56 -39.83
C LEU A 130 48.61 8.85 -39.61
#